data_AF-A0A1F2T9P3-F1
#
_entry.id   AF-A0A1F2T9P3-F1
#
_cell.length_a   1.000
_cell.length_b   1.000
_cell.length_c   1.000
_cell.angle_alpha   90.00
_cell.angle_beta   90.00
_cell.angle_gamma   90.00
#
_symmetry.space_group_name_H-M   'P 1'
#
loop_
_entity.id
_entity.type
_entity.pdbx_description
1 polymer ?
#
loop_
_entity_poly.entity_id
_entity_poly.type
_entity_poly.pdbx_seq_one_letter_code
_entity_poly.pdbx_strand_id
1 'polypeptide(L)'
;MKSEKTKAVLYVVLIFLCGFLSGAVATNLWTYRDGSLSRARADSPRASGHRSPERALKRFQRRLDLSPEQMTQLHTILDETRQSYRQHELEIKSIRDQGNARIRAILNDQQKARFDQMIAEAEKKRRLRDKSRQ
;
A
#
# COMPACT_ATOMS: atom_id res chain seq x y z
N MET A 1 6.52 -48.88 -8.93
CA MET A 1 5.99 -47.66 -9.59
C MET A 1 5.65 -46.48 -8.66
N LYS A 2 5.39 -46.67 -7.35
CA LYS A 2 5.13 -45.54 -6.41
C LYS A 2 6.41 -44.81 -5.96
N SER A 3 7.51 -45.51 -5.70
CA SER A 3 8.75 -44.90 -5.16
C SER A 3 9.49 -43.97 -6.13
N GLU A 4 9.47 -44.27 -7.43
CA GLU A 4 10.10 -43.45 -8.49
C GLU A 4 9.46 -42.05 -8.57
N LYS A 5 8.12 -41.99 -8.51
CA LYS A 5 7.37 -40.73 -8.53
C LYS A 5 7.58 -39.92 -7.24
N THR A 6 7.66 -40.60 -6.09
CA THR A 6 7.97 -39.95 -4.81
C THR A 6 9.37 -39.34 -4.80
N LYS A 7 10.37 -40.03 -5.36
CA LYS A 7 11.73 -39.49 -5.52
C LYS A 7 11.74 -38.28 -6.45
N ALA A 8 11.06 -38.34 -7.59
CA ALA A 8 10.97 -37.20 -8.52
C ALA A 8 10.31 -35.98 -7.87
N VAL A 9 9.20 -36.16 -7.13
CA VAL A 9 8.54 -35.08 -6.39
C VAL A 9 9.46 -34.50 -5.31
N LEU A 10 10.22 -35.35 -4.61
CA LEU A 10 11.17 -34.91 -3.60
C LEU A 10 12.32 -34.07 -4.21
N TYR A 11 12.84 -34.44 -5.38
CA TYR A 11 13.83 -33.64 -6.10
C TYR A 11 13.27 -32.29 -6.57
N VAL A 12 12.03 -32.26 -7.08
CA VAL A 12 11.39 -31.01 -7.50
C VAL A 12 11.18 -30.06 -6.31
N VAL A 13 10.73 -30.59 -5.17
CA VAL A 13 10.57 -29.81 -3.94
C VAL A 13 11.92 -29.29 -3.43
N LEU A 14 12.98 -30.10 -3.48
CA LEU A 14 14.32 -29.68 -3.10
C LEU A 14 14.88 -28.56 -4.00
N ILE A 15 14.70 -28.67 -5.32
CA ILE A 15 15.12 -27.63 -6.27
C ILE A 15 14.35 -26.33 -6.00
N PHE A 16 13.05 -26.43 -5.71
CA PHE A 16 12.23 -25.26 -5.39
C PHE A 16 12.65 -24.60 -4.07
N LEU A 17 12.96 -25.40 -3.04
CA LEU A 17 13.50 -24.92 -1.76
C LEU A 17 14.86 -24.24 -1.93
N CYS A 18 15.78 -24.84 -2.70
CA CYS A 18 17.06 -24.23 -3.01
C CYS A 18 16.91 -22.94 -3.81
N GLY A 19 15.99 -22.88 -4.78
CA GLY A 19 15.66 -21.68 -5.52
C GLY A 19 15.07 -20.58 -4.63
N PHE A 20 14.17 -20.94 -3.72
CA PHE A 20 13.55 -20.01 -2.76
C PHE A 20 14.58 -19.44 -1.77
N LEU A 21 15.44 -20.29 -1.22
CA LEU A 21 16.51 -19.87 -0.30
C LEU A 21 17.54 -18.99 -1.02
N SER A 22 17.94 -19.36 -2.23
CA SER A 22 18.87 -18.56 -3.05
C SER A 22 18.27 -17.22 -3.43
N GLY A 23 16.98 -17.18 -3.79
CA GLY A 23 16.24 -15.95 -4.05
C GLY A 23 16.14 -15.06 -2.82
N ALA A 24 15.80 -15.63 -1.66
CA ALA A 24 15.71 -14.90 -0.40
C ALA A 24 17.06 -14.27 -0.01
N VAL A 25 18.15 -15.04 -0.07
CA VAL A 25 19.52 -14.57 0.23
C VAL A 25 19.97 -13.51 -0.78
N ALA A 26 19.70 -13.70 -2.08
CA ALA A 26 20.02 -12.72 -3.11
C ALA A 26 19.29 -11.40 -2.85
N THR A 27 17.97 -11.41 -2.58
CA THR A 27 17.25 -10.18 -2.21
C THR A 27 17.79 -9.54 -0.94
N ASN A 28 18.11 -10.33 0.08
CA ASN A 28 18.59 -9.82 1.36
C ASN A 28 19.96 -9.13 1.20
N LEU A 29 20.89 -9.76 0.49
CA LEU A 29 22.22 -9.20 0.20
C LEU A 29 22.15 -8.00 -0.74
N TRP A 30 21.24 -7.99 -1.72
CA TRP A 30 21.03 -6.83 -2.60
C TRP A 30 20.48 -5.64 -1.82
N THR A 31 19.57 -5.87 -0.86
CA THR A 31 19.02 -4.81 -0.02
C THR A 31 20.00 -4.26 1.02
N TYR A 32 21.00 -5.05 1.45
CA TYR A 32 22.01 -4.58 2.40
C TYR A 32 23.25 -3.97 1.74
N ARG A 33 23.60 -4.39 0.52
CA ARG A 33 24.79 -3.88 -0.18
C ARG A 33 24.51 -2.58 -0.96
N ASP A 34 23.30 -2.42 -1.50
CA ASP A 34 22.85 -1.17 -2.09
C ASP A 34 21.81 -0.53 -1.18
N GLY A 35 22.24 0.45 -0.38
CA GLY A 35 21.35 1.35 0.40
C GLY A 35 20.40 2.21 -0.47
N SER A 36 20.20 1.86 -1.75
CA SER A 36 19.38 2.57 -2.72
C SER A 36 17.93 2.05 -2.80
N LEU A 37 17.64 0.82 -2.35
CA LEU A 37 16.29 0.26 -2.45
C LEU A 37 15.34 0.69 -1.31
N SER A 38 15.88 1.22 -0.20
CA SER A 38 15.07 1.91 0.82
C SER A 38 14.57 3.28 0.34
N ARG A 39 15.17 3.87 -0.72
CA ARG A 39 14.62 5.05 -1.39
C ARG A 39 13.60 4.70 -2.47
N ALA A 40 13.78 3.58 -3.18
CA ALA A 40 12.84 3.18 -4.24
C ALA A 40 11.46 2.74 -3.73
N ARG A 41 11.34 2.24 -2.48
CA ARG A 41 10.04 2.01 -1.84
C ARG A 41 9.40 3.23 -1.18
N ALA A 42 10.16 4.31 -0.98
CA ALA A 42 9.61 5.60 -0.54
C ALA A 42 8.93 6.37 -1.69
N ASP A 43 9.20 5.99 -2.94
CA ASP A 43 8.56 6.51 -4.16
C ASP A 43 7.44 5.59 -4.70
N SER A 44 6.86 4.74 -3.85
CA SER A 44 5.53 4.22 -4.18
C SER A 44 4.53 5.39 -4.17
N PRO A 45 3.81 5.67 -5.27
CA PRO A 45 2.78 6.73 -5.30
C PRO A 45 1.61 6.45 -4.32
N ARG A 46 1.60 5.29 -3.66
CA ARG A 46 0.62 4.93 -2.63
C ARG A 46 0.97 5.47 -1.23
N ALA A 47 2.15 6.06 -1.04
CA ALA A 47 2.63 6.62 0.22
C ALA A 47 2.52 8.16 0.33
N SER A 48 2.07 8.86 -0.70
CA SER A 48 1.93 10.33 -0.70
C SER A 48 0.57 10.81 -0.17
N GLY A 49 -0.02 10.10 0.80
CA GLY A 49 -1.15 10.60 1.57
C GLY A 49 -0.69 11.80 2.39
N HIS A 50 -1.03 13.01 1.93
CA HIS A 50 -0.80 14.29 2.61
C HIS A 50 0.64 14.54 3.08
N ARG A 51 1.61 14.56 2.16
CA ARG A 51 2.69 15.55 2.37
C ARG A 51 1.99 16.92 2.34
N SER A 52 2.18 17.75 3.38
CA SER A 52 1.46 19.03 3.44
C SER A 52 1.58 19.76 2.10
N PRO A 53 0.51 20.39 1.60
CA PRO A 53 0.51 21.21 0.38
C PRO A 53 1.83 21.94 0.17
N GLU A 54 2.22 22.64 1.23
CA GLU A 54 3.38 23.49 1.29
C GLU A 54 4.70 22.72 1.16
N ARG A 55 4.79 21.48 1.66
CA ARG A 55 5.99 20.65 1.49
C ARG A 55 6.15 20.16 0.06
N ALA A 56 5.05 19.80 -0.62
CA ALA A 56 5.09 19.45 -2.03
C ALA A 56 5.43 20.68 -2.89
N LEU A 57 4.78 21.79 -2.58
CA LEU A 57 4.97 23.09 -3.21
C LEU A 57 6.43 23.57 -3.12
N LYS A 58 6.99 23.65 -1.90
CA LYS A 58 8.40 24.01 -1.65
C LYS A 58 9.40 23.02 -2.25
N ARG A 59 9.01 21.75 -2.45
CA ARG A 59 9.88 20.76 -3.12
C ARG A 59 9.93 21.01 -4.62
N PHE A 60 8.79 21.28 -5.25
CA PHE A 60 8.75 21.56 -6.68
C PHE A 60 9.40 22.89 -7.01
N GLN A 61 9.13 23.94 -6.21
CA GLN A 61 9.79 25.24 -6.35
C GLN A 61 11.32 25.11 -6.38
N ARG A 62 11.91 24.43 -5.38
CA ARG A 62 13.38 24.30 -5.25
C ARG A 62 14.05 23.36 -6.24
N ARG A 63 13.31 22.44 -6.86
CA ARG A 63 13.89 21.43 -7.76
C ARG A 63 13.68 21.75 -9.24
N LEU A 64 12.72 22.62 -9.55
CA LEU A 64 12.30 22.94 -10.90
C LEU A 64 12.44 24.44 -11.21
N ASP A 65 12.96 25.23 -10.26
CA ASP A 65 13.19 26.67 -10.39
C ASP A 65 11.97 27.41 -10.97
N LEU A 66 10.81 27.16 -10.36
CA LEU A 66 9.53 27.66 -10.86
C LEU A 66 9.41 29.18 -10.75
N SER A 67 8.89 29.82 -11.81
CA SER A 67 8.51 31.24 -11.78
C SER A 67 7.33 31.50 -10.83
N PRO A 68 7.10 32.75 -10.39
CA PRO A 68 5.95 33.10 -9.56
C PRO A 68 4.59 32.71 -10.18
N GLU A 69 4.49 32.80 -11.51
CA GLU A 69 3.28 32.41 -12.26
C GLU A 69 3.08 30.89 -12.25
N GLN A 70 4.15 30.12 -12.51
CA GLN A 70 4.13 28.66 -12.41
C GLN A 70 3.83 28.20 -10.98
N MET A 71 4.29 28.96 -9.99
CA MET A 71 4.04 28.70 -8.58
C MET A 71 2.55 28.78 -8.24
N THR A 72 1.88 29.78 -8.78
CA THR A 72 0.43 30.01 -8.63
C THR A 72 -0.37 28.91 -9.32
N GLN A 73 0.00 28.55 -10.55
CA GLN A 73 -0.63 27.44 -11.28
C GLN A 73 -0.47 26.11 -10.55
N LEU A 74 0.73 25.82 -10.03
CA LEU A 74 0.98 24.60 -9.27
C LEU A 74 0.14 24.54 -7.99
N HIS A 75 -0.06 25.66 -7.30
CA HIS A 75 -0.93 25.73 -6.13
C HIS A 75 -2.36 25.31 -6.49
N THR A 76 -2.93 25.91 -7.53
CA THR A 76 -4.27 25.57 -8.04
C THR A 76 -4.39 24.09 -8.39
N ILE A 77 -3.44 23.55 -9.18
CA ILE A 77 -3.43 22.13 -9.57
C ILE A 77 -3.41 21.21 -8.36
N LEU A 78 -2.55 21.50 -7.37
CA LEU A 78 -2.42 20.66 -6.17
C LEU A 78 -3.67 20.73 -5.29
N ASP A 79 -4.37 21.86 -5.25
CA ASP A 79 -5.59 22.03 -4.47
C ASP A 79 -6.79 21.34 -5.11
N GLU A 80 -6.98 21.51 -6.42
CA GLU A 80 -7.99 20.79 -7.20
C GLU A 80 -7.79 19.28 -7.10
N THR A 81 -6.53 18.83 -7.22
CA THR A 81 -6.17 17.42 -7.08
C THR A 81 -6.58 16.88 -5.70
N ARG A 82 -6.32 17.65 -4.62
CA ARG A 82 -6.76 17.23 -3.27
C ARG A 82 -8.27 17.18 -3.13
N GLN A 83 -8.99 18.12 -3.73
CA GLN A 83 -10.45 18.12 -3.69
C GLN A 83 -11.03 16.89 -4.40
N SER A 84 -10.51 16.55 -5.58
CA SER A 84 -10.89 15.32 -6.29
C SER A 84 -10.62 14.08 -5.45
N TYR A 85 -9.44 13.98 -4.82
CA TYR A 85 -9.15 12.85 -3.92
C TYR A 85 -10.13 12.74 -2.74
N ARG A 86 -10.50 13.86 -2.11
CA ARG A 86 -11.48 13.86 -1.01
C ARG A 86 -12.85 13.37 -1.46
N GLN A 87 -13.30 13.78 -2.65
CA GLN A 87 -14.58 13.35 -3.20
C GLN A 87 -14.59 11.83 -3.42
N HIS A 88 -13.55 11.28 -4.03
CA HIS A 88 -13.44 9.83 -4.25
C HIS A 88 -13.24 9.05 -2.94
N GLU A 89 -12.63 9.63 -1.90
CA GLU A 89 -12.50 8.96 -0.60
C GLU A 89 -13.87 8.67 0.03
N LEU A 90 -14.82 9.60 -0.09
CA LEU A 90 -16.20 9.41 0.38
C LEU A 90 -16.93 8.33 -0.43
N GLU A 91 -16.75 8.34 -1.75
CA GLU A 91 -17.32 7.33 -2.65
C GLU A 91 -16.78 5.92 -2.34
N ILE A 92 -15.45 5.78 -2.22
CA ILE A 92 -14.79 4.53 -1.86
C ILE A 92 -15.25 4.04 -0.48
N LYS A 93 -15.45 4.96 0.48
CA LYS A 93 -15.99 4.59 1.80
C LYS A 93 -17.40 3.99 1.65
N SER A 94 -18.28 4.65 0.90
CA SER A 94 -19.64 4.15 0.65
C SER A 94 -19.64 2.76 0.01
N ILE A 95 -18.81 2.54 -1.01
CA ILE A 95 -18.66 1.23 -1.68
C ILE A 95 -18.22 0.14 -0.68
N ARG A 96 -17.27 0.46 0.21
CA ARG A 96 -16.81 -0.48 1.25
C ARG A 96 -17.92 -0.80 2.24
N ASP A 97 -18.66 0.21 2.70
CA ASP A 97 -19.75 0.03 3.67
C ASP A 97 -20.86 -0.85 3.08
N GLN A 98 -21.23 -0.62 1.81
CA GLN A 98 -22.17 -1.46 1.08
C GLN A 98 -21.67 -2.90 0.91
N GLY A 99 -20.39 -3.09 0.56
CA GLY A 99 -19.77 -4.40 0.45
C GLY A 99 -19.79 -5.16 1.79
N ASN A 100 -19.44 -4.48 2.88
CA ASN A 100 -19.48 -5.04 4.22
C ASN A 100 -20.90 -5.46 4.63
N ALA A 101 -21.92 -4.66 4.31
CA ALA A 101 -23.32 -5.01 4.58
C ALA A 101 -23.75 -6.27 3.83
N ARG A 102 -23.38 -6.39 2.54
CA ARG A 102 -23.68 -7.58 1.72
C ARG A 102 -22.97 -8.83 2.24
N ILE A 103 -21.70 -8.70 2.66
CA ILE A 103 -20.98 -9.80 3.30
C ILE A 103 -21.68 -10.20 4.59
N ARG A 104 -22.00 -9.24 5.47
CA ARG A 104 -22.68 -9.51 6.75
C ARG A 104 -24.01 -10.26 6.57
N ALA A 105 -24.76 -9.97 5.50
CA ALA A 105 -26.06 -10.57 5.21
C ALA A 105 -25.98 -12.09 4.94
N ILE A 106 -24.85 -12.61 4.46
CA ILE A 106 -24.68 -14.05 4.16
C ILE A 106 -24.04 -14.84 5.31
N LEU A 107 -23.70 -14.18 6.43
CA LEU A 107 -23.05 -14.80 7.57
C LEU A 107 -24.06 -15.30 8.61
N ASN A 108 -23.70 -16.37 9.31
CA ASN A 108 -24.38 -16.75 10.54
C ASN A 108 -23.96 -15.85 11.73
N ASP A 109 -24.64 -15.95 12.86
CA ASP A 109 -24.44 -15.01 13.97
C ASP A 109 -23.05 -15.09 14.61
N GLN A 110 -22.46 -16.29 14.69
CA GLN A 110 -21.08 -16.46 15.16
C GLN A 110 -20.07 -15.79 14.20
N GLN A 111 -20.29 -15.93 12.89
CA GLN A 111 -19.45 -15.32 11.86
C GLN A 111 -19.61 -13.79 11.83
N LYS A 112 -20.83 -13.26 12.01
CA LYS A 112 -21.09 -11.83 12.10
C LYS A 112 -20.28 -11.17 13.21
N ALA A 113 -20.26 -11.77 14.40
CA ALA A 113 -19.48 -11.25 15.53
C ALA A 113 -17.98 -11.17 15.23
N ARG A 114 -17.42 -12.20 14.59
CA ARG A 114 -16.00 -12.21 14.16
C ARG A 114 -15.74 -11.17 13.05
N PHE A 115 -16.66 -11.04 12.11
CA PHE A 115 -16.55 -10.09 11.00
C PHE A 115 -16.59 -8.64 11.49
N ASP A 116 -17.44 -8.31 12.46
CA ASP A 116 -17.49 -6.98 13.07
C ASP A 116 -16.18 -6.61 13.76
N GLN A 117 -15.58 -7.57 14.47
CA GLN A 117 -14.26 -7.37 15.08
C GLN A 117 -13.19 -7.09 14.02
N MET A 118 -13.18 -7.87 12.92
CA MET A 118 -12.24 -7.66 11.81
C MET A 118 -12.38 -6.26 11.19
N ILE A 119 -13.62 -5.78 10.97
CA ILE A 119 -13.86 -4.42 10.45
C ILE A 119 -13.37 -3.37 11.44
N ALA A 120 -13.70 -3.51 12.73
CA ALA A 120 -13.30 -2.56 13.76
C ALA A 120 -11.77 -2.45 13.90
N GLU A 121 -11.05 -3.57 13.82
CA GLU A 121 -9.59 -3.58 13.81
C GLU A 121 -9.00 -2.90 12.57
N ALA A 122 -9.57 -3.18 11.39
CA ALA A 122 -9.16 -2.54 10.15
C ALA A 122 -9.37 -1.02 10.20
N GLU A 123 -10.49 -0.55 10.75
CA GLU A 123 -10.74 0.88 10.97
C GLU A 123 -9.75 1.49 11.95
N LYS A 124 -9.49 0.83 13.08
CA LYS A 124 -8.53 1.31 14.08
C LYS A 124 -7.14 1.46 13.45
N LYS A 125 -6.69 0.47 12.68
CA LYS A 125 -5.40 0.51 11.98
C LYS A 125 -5.35 1.65 10.95
N ARG A 126 -6.45 1.90 10.23
CA ARG A 126 -6.55 3.05 9.31
C ARG A 126 -6.45 4.37 10.07
N ARG A 127 -7.22 4.57 11.14
CA ARG A 127 -7.20 5.80 11.96
C ARG A 127 -5.82 6.07 12.55
N LEU A 128 -5.13 5.03 13.04
CA LEU A 128 -3.76 5.17 13.54
C LEU A 128 -2.79 5.62 12.45
N ARG A 129 -2.92 5.06 11.25
CA ARG A 129 -2.11 5.49 10.09
C ARG A 129 -2.40 6.94 9.71
N ASP A 130 -3.67 7.35 9.75
CA ASP A 130 -4.04 8.72 9.40
C ASP A 130 -3.55 9.72 10.46
N LYS A 131 -3.63 9.37 11.76
CA LYS A 131 -3.01 10.15 12.85
C LYS A 131 -1.49 10.25 12.72
N SER A 132 -0.81 9.18 12.29
CA SER A 132 0.65 9.21 12.08
C SER A 132 1.10 10.03 10.87
N ARG A 133 0.15 10.47 10.03
CA ARG A 133 0.39 11.26 8.82
C ARG A 133 0.05 12.75 8.98
N GLN A 134 -0.69 13.12 10.03
CA GLN A 134 -0.95 14.50 10.45
C GLN A 134 0.22 15.00 11.30
#